data_AF-A0A6N9Q5L5-F1
#
_entry.id   AF-A0A6N9Q5L5-F1
#
_cell.length_a   1.000
_cell.length_b   1.000
_cell.length_c   1.000
_cell.angle_alpha   90.00
_cell.angle_beta   90.00
_cell.angle_gamma   90.00
#
_symmetry.space_group_name_H-M   'P 1'
#
loop_
_entity.id
_entity.type
_entity.pdbx_description
1 polymer ?
#
loop_
_entity_poly.entity_id
_entity_poly.type
_entity_poly.pdbx_seq_one_letter_code
_entity_poly.pdbx_strand_id
1 'polypeptide(L)' 'MYFNERNLQHLQDVQLKDWKIEELELHHQTMSDLSPWLNAEGVSYHHKIIDEIKRRGGDTGDTNFTD' A
#
# COMPACT_ATOMS: atom_id res chain seq x y z
N MET A 1 -14.98 18.08 -2.89
CA MET A 1 -14.06 17.92 -4.04
C MET A 1 -13.41 16.56 -3.88
N TYR A 2 -13.57 15.66 -4.85
CA TYR A 2 -12.80 14.43 -4.86
C TYR A 2 -11.46 14.77 -5.51
N PHE A 3 -10.40 14.79 -4.70
CA PHE A 3 -9.07 14.75 -5.27
C PHE A 3 -8.87 13.35 -5.85
N ASN A 4 -8.46 13.31 -7.11
CA ASN A 4 -8.26 12.06 -7.84
C ASN A 4 -6.75 11.87 -8.01
N GLU A 5 -6.03 11.75 -6.88
CA GLU A 5 -4.59 11.46 -6.92
C GLU A 5 -4.35 10.08 -7.52
N ARG A 6 -3.30 9.97 -8.33
CA ARG A 6 -2.91 8.68 -8.92
C ARG A 6 -2.34 7.79 -7.82
N ASN A 7 -2.76 6.53 -7.79
CA ASN A 7 -2.19 5.54 -6.87
C ASN A 7 -0.73 5.20 -7.26
N LEU A 8 0.01 4.58 -6.35
CA LEU A 8 1.41 4.20 -6.60
C LEU A 8 1.58 3.28 -7.81
N GLN A 9 0.63 2.37 -8.04
CA GLN A 9 0.67 1.46 -9.20
C GLN A 9 0.68 2.21 -10.53
N HIS A 10 -0.11 3.27 -10.63
CA HIS A 10 -0.17 4.11 -11.83
C HIS A 10 1.02 5.06 -11.92
N LEU A 11 1.55 5.48 -10.78
CA LEU A 11 2.70 6.38 -10.71
C LEU A 11 4.05 5.68 -10.93
N GLN A 12 4.12 4.35 -10.83
CA GLN A 12 5.36 3.57 -11.00
C GLN A 12 6.04 3.85 -12.36
N ASP A 13 5.23 4.09 -13.39
CA ASP A 13 5.67 4.29 -14.78
C ASP A 13 5.83 5.78 -15.14
N VAL A 14 5.62 6.68 -14.16
CA VAL A 14 5.71 8.13 -14.32
C VAL A 14 6.97 8.62 -13.62
N GLN A 15 7.81 9.39 -14.31
CA GLN A 15 9.01 9.97 -13.70
C GLN A 15 8.62 10.87 -12.52
N LEU A 16 9.37 10.79 -11.41
CA LEU A 16 9.07 11.51 -10.15
C LEU A 16 8.90 13.03 -10.34
N LYS A 17 9.65 13.63 -11.28
CA LYS A 17 9.56 15.07 -11.63
C LYS A 17 8.22 15.48 -12.23
N ASP A 18 7.47 14.52 -12.77
CA ASP A 18 6.17 14.71 -13.42
C ASP A 18 5.01 14.40 -12.46
N TRP A 19 5.30 14.15 -11.19
CA TRP A 19 4.29 13.99 -10.14
C TRP A 19 3.82 15.37 -9.68
N LYS A 20 2.53 15.48 -9.35
CA LYS A 20 1.98 16.70 -8.78
C LYS A 20 2.43 16.84 -7.32
N ILE A 21 2.44 18.07 -6.80
CA ILE A 21 2.90 18.31 -5.43
C ILE A 21 2.01 17.60 -4.40
N GLU A 22 0.70 17.55 -4.64
CA GLU A 22 -0.25 16.88 -3.76
C GLU A 22 -0.02 15.35 -3.74
N GLU A 23 0.40 14.77 -4.88
CA GLU A 23 0.75 13.35 -4.97
C GLU A 23 2.06 13.07 -4.22
N LEU A 24 3.05 13.96 -4.33
CA LEU A 24 4.31 13.84 -3.60
C LEU A 24 4.07 13.90 -2.08
N GLU A 25 3.27 14.86 -1.60
CA GLU A 25 2.96 15.01 -0.18
C GLU A 25 2.19 13.80 0.36
N LEU A 26 1.15 13.35 -0.35
CA LEU A 26 0.34 12.19 0.03
C LEU A 26 1.18 10.91 0.15
N HIS A 27 1.99 10.61 -0.88
CA HIS A 27 2.78 9.39 -0.91
C HIS A 27 3.97 9.47 0.05
N HIS A 28 4.59 10.64 0.22
CA HIS A 28 5.61 10.85 1.26
C HIS A 28 5.06 10.57 2.66
N GLN A 29 3.89 11.09 2.98
CA GLN A 29 3.28 10.87 4.29
C GLN A 29 2.92 9.40 4.49
N THR A 30 2.27 8.78 3.50
CA THR A 30 1.91 7.36 3.55
C THR A 30 3.14 6.46 3.74
N MET A 31 4.23 6.72 3.00
CA MET A 31 5.47 5.96 3.14
C MET A 31 6.18 6.22 4.47
N SER A 32 6.10 7.44 5.00
CA SER A 32 6.68 7.77 6.31
C SER A 32 5.99 6.99 7.42
N ASP A 33 4.66 6.91 7.40
CA ASP A 33 3.85 6.17 8.37
C ASP A 33 4.08 4.65 8.29
N LEU A 34 4.30 4.13 7.07
CA LEU A 34 4.58 2.71 6.85
C LEU A 34 6.06 2.34 7.03
N SER A 35 6.98 3.30 7.00
CA SER A 35 8.43 3.05 7.06
C SER A 35 8.87 2.13 8.21
N PRO A 36 8.30 2.19 9.44
CA PRO A 36 8.69 1.27 10.52
C PRO A 36 8.28 -0.19 10.26
N TRP A 37 7.30 -0.41 9.37
CA TRP A 37 6.75 -1.71 9.02
C TRP A 37 7.37 -2.30 7.73
N LEU A 38 8.26 -1.57 7.04
CA LEU A 38 8.94 -2.04 5.82
C LEU A 38 10.12 -3.00 6.15
N ASN A 39 9.82 -4.06 6.91
CA ASN A 39 10.78 -5.08 7.34
C ASN A 39 10.10 -6.46 7.43
N ALA A 40 10.87 -7.49 7.79
CA ALA A 40 10.37 -8.87 7.89
C ALA A 40 9.26 -9.03 8.95
N GLU A 41 9.28 -8.25 10.03
CA GLU A 41 8.25 -8.28 11.07
C GLU A 41 6.93 -7.69 10.56
N GLY A 42 6.98 -6.57 9.83
CA GLY A 42 5.80 -5.99 9.19
C GLY A 42 5.19 -6.91 8.14
N VAL A 43 6.00 -7.63 7.35
CA VAL A 43 5.50 -8.67 6.43
C VAL A 43 4.83 -9.81 7.19
N SER A 44 5.42 -10.28 8.30
CA SER A 44 4.80 -11.30 9.15
C SER A 44 3.45 -10.83 9.72
N TYR A 45 3.38 -9.56 10.14
CA TYR A 45 2.15 -8.96 10.65
C TYR A 45 1.08 -8.81 9.55
N HIS A 46 1.48 -8.46 8.33
CA HIS A 46 0.60 -8.40 7.16
C HIS A 46 -0.08 -9.76 6.88
N HIS A 47 0.67 -10.88 6.94
CA HIS A 47 0.07 -12.21 6.80
C HIS A 47 -0.96 -12.51 7.88
N LYS A 48 -0.70 -12.14 9.14
CA LYS A 48 -1.67 -12.31 10.24
C LYS A 48 -2.96 -11.55 9.99
N ILE A 49 -2.88 -10.35 9.40
CA ILE A 49 -4.06 -9.56 9.03
C ILE A 49 -4.85 -10.29 7.93
N ILE A 50 -4.18 -10.80 6.90
CA ILE A 50 -4.80 -11.58 5.81
C ILE A 50 -5.52 -12.81 6.38
N ASP A 51 -4.85 -13.56 7.25
CA ASP A 51 -5.43 -14.76 7.87
C ASP A 51 -6.67 -14.42 8.69
N GLU A 52 -6.65 -13.29 9.40
CA GLU A 52 -7.80 -12.81 10.17
C GLU A 52 -8.97 -12.38 9.27
N ILE A 53 -8.69 -11.74 8.12
CA ILE A 53 -9.72 -11.39 7.13
C ILE A 53 -10.37 -12.67 6.60
N LYS A 54 -9.58 -13.66 6.19
CA LYS A 54 -10.06 -14.97 5.72
C LYS A 54 -10.88 -15.68 6.79
N ARG A 55 -10.41 -15.69 8.05
CA ARG A 55 -11.13 -16.30 9.18
C ARG A 55 -12.50 -15.66 9.41
N ARG A 56 -12.65 -14.37 9.13
CA ARG A 56 -13.93 -13.64 9.22
C ARG A 56 -14.81 -13.77 7.97
N GLY A 57 -14.40 -14.56 6.98
CA GLY A 57 -15.13 -14.75 5.73
C GLY A 57 -14.95 -13.63 4.72
N GLY A 58 -13.96 -12.76 4.89
CA GLY A 58 -13.56 -11.77 3.89
C GLY A 58 -12.65 -12.38 2.83
N ASP A 59 -12.74 -11.87 1.60
CA ASP A 59 -11.84 -12.22 0.50
C ASP A 59 -10.83 -11.09 0.31
N THR A 60 -9.54 -11.40 0.34
CA THR A 60 -8.48 -10.42 0.09
C THR A 60 -8.23 -10.20 -1.41
N GLY A 61 -8.81 -11.02 -2.30
CA GLY A 61 -8.63 -10.93 -3.75
C GLY A 61 -7.19 -11.19 -4.21
N ASP A 62 -6.30 -11.54 -3.29
CA ASP A 62 -4.86 -11.66 -3.50
C ASP A 62 -4.46 -13.13 -3.37
N THR A 63 -4.49 -13.83 -4.50
CA THR A 63 -4.16 -15.26 -4.62
C THR A 63 -2.66 -15.56 -4.54
N ASN A 64 -1.81 -14.52 -4.42
CA ASN A 64 -0.35 -14.65 -4.48
C ASN A 64 0.34 -14.72 -3.12
N PHE A 65 -0.42 -14.62 -2.01
CA PHE A 65 0.12 -14.67 -0.64
C PHE A 65 -0.25 -15.95 0.12
N THR A 66 -0.62 -17.02 -0.59
CA THR A 66 -0.79 -18.36 -0.01
C THR A 66 0.34 -19.25 -0.48
N ASP A 67 1.44 -19.26 0.26
CA ASP A 67 2.38 -20.39 0.34
C ASP A 67 2.12 -21.17 1.63
#